data_AF-E2BA94-F1
#
_entry.id   AF-E2BA94-F1
#
_cell.length_a   1.000
_cell.length_b   1.000
_cell.length_c   1.000
_cell.angle_alpha   90.00
_cell.angle_beta   90.00
_cell.angle_gamma   90.00
#
_symmetry.space_group_name_H-M   'P 1'
#
loop_
_entity.id
_entity.type
_entity.pdbx_description
1 polymer ?
#
loop_
_entity_poly.entity_id
_entity_poly.type
_entity_poly.pdbx_seq_one_letter_code
_entity_poly.pdbx_strand_id
1 'polypeptide(L)'
;MRRGAVTLLLALPLLVGIATTVALENATIKLDNGTITASLLNYQENDSFKKRLNLPPYSGVTITVTDIPPDVSFVVLQIHTYQYNATLAYDKKLLDKVSRGSLFGSNIGLYLKTRNVIGPVQVFLTHDNVHDLDALLVIVPYGRTAPIPGGCNMEFEIEIAPYQKLHMENEMIIVDTQPAMAIAASGSPIPCEKNPVRHSMYRLHLPKQDFTPETYFNAIASMLTVRDIVRNGTEIPPISTISSMRRIYSMYAGTGFVYAVVATYRNYSSAYVPTFSYGCSYLLYPKSCQVLNETFPMVVCAIVLFLGVLSVIIGHRPIYACVDHSLPNLAMGGFIGYTIAVAAGDPGTATYMFCIVEHEWSFWLLFASLVLTVASLLLITCQLGEIITRAVFGSYFVVVALDYYVGGNLKYIIINMIRRITVPGFHSAFVYPPVQTADLALIGLWIVLIMIRLIKMTLAQMSEPSISGERQALLASCERNDRIKYAYINYRT
;
A
#
# COMPACT_ATOMS: atom_id res chain seq x y z
N MET A 1 -12.56 -14.07 41.46
CA MET A 1 -12.50 -14.17 39.98
C MET A 1 -12.22 -12.80 39.36
N ARG A 2 -10.97 -12.32 39.41
CA ARG A 2 -10.54 -11.05 38.79
C ARG A 2 -9.04 -10.92 39.03
N ARG A 3 -8.22 -11.42 38.09
CA ARG A 3 -6.77 -11.13 37.92
C ARG A 3 -6.15 -12.03 36.84
N GLY A 4 -6.72 -13.21 36.56
CA GLY A 4 -6.23 -14.12 35.50
C GLY A 4 -6.69 -13.81 34.07
N ALA A 5 -7.75 -13.01 33.88
CA ALA A 5 -8.28 -12.70 32.54
C ALA A 5 -7.57 -11.52 31.84
N VAL A 6 -6.85 -10.68 32.59
CA VAL A 6 -6.16 -9.48 32.04
C VAL A 6 -4.76 -9.83 31.54
N THR A 7 -4.11 -10.84 32.13
CA THR A 7 -2.83 -11.37 31.65
C THR A 7 -2.98 -12.28 30.42
N LEU A 8 -4.14 -12.91 30.21
CA LEU A 8 -4.39 -13.72 29.01
C LEU A 8 -4.66 -12.88 27.75
N LEU A 9 -5.12 -11.63 27.91
CA LEU A 9 -5.39 -10.69 26.81
C LEU A 9 -4.16 -9.89 26.35
N LEU A 10 -3.09 -9.84 27.17
CA LEU A 10 -1.81 -9.20 26.81
C LEU A 10 -0.82 -10.16 26.14
N ALA A 11 -1.08 -11.47 26.16
CA ALA A 11 -0.26 -12.49 25.50
C ALA A 11 -0.75 -12.87 24.09
N LEU A 12 -1.90 -12.36 23.66
CA LEU A 12 -2.52 -12.74 22.38
C LEU A 12 -1.93 -12.09 21.10
N PRO A 13 -1.07 -11.04 21.10
CA PRO A 13 -0.47 -10.59 19.86
C PRO A 13 0.84 -11.33 19.50
N LEU A 14 1.27 -12.33 20.27
CA LEU A 14 2.55 -13.03 20.06
C LEU A 14 2.44 -14.37 19.30
N LEU A 15 1.26 -14.74 18.78
CA LEU A 15 1.01 -16.09 18.28
C LEU A 15 0.35 -16.20 16.89
N VAL A 16 0.41 -15.16 16.06
CA VAL A 16 0.00 -15.26 14.66
C VAL A 16 1.10 -14.72 13.76
N GLY A 17 1.87 -15.63 13.17
CA GLY A 17 2.92 -15.30 12.23
C GLY A 17 3.87 -16.44 11.89
N ILE A 18 3.38 -17.69 11.80
CA ILE A 18 4.16 -18.72 11.10
C ILE A 18 3.91 -18.49 9.61
N ALA A 19 4.67 -17.56 9.02
CA ALA A 19 4.86 -17.56 7.58
C ALA A 19 5.60 -18.85 7.25
N THR A 20 4.93 -19.74 6.51
CA THR A 20 5.60 -20.89 5.88
C THR A 20 6.64 -20.33 4.91
N THR A 21 7.89 -20.27 5.34
CA THR A 21 9.02 -19.94 4.47
C THR A 21 9.15 -21.07 3.46
N VAL A 22 8.71 -20.83 2.23
CA VAL A 22 9.09 -21.67 1.10
C VAL A 22 10.59 -21.51 0.95
N ALA A 23 11.35 -22.54 1.33
CA ALA A 23 12.79 -22.53 1.21
C ALA A 23 13.15 -22.40 -0.27
N LEU A 24 13.67 -21.25 -0.65
CA LEU A 24 14.23 -21.03 -1.97
C LEU A 24 15.56 -21.79 -2.00
N GLU A 25 15.74 -22.71 -2.95
CA GLU A 25 17.03 -23.38 -3.12
C GLU A 25 18.09 -22.33 -3.49
N ASN A 26 18.92 -21.95 -2.51
CA ASN A 26 20.09 -21.12 -2.69
C ASN A 26 21.20 -21.95 -3.36
N ALA A 27 21.06 -22.20 -4.66
CA ALA A 27 22.13 -22.80 -5.44
C ALA A 27 23.02 -21.69 -6.03
N THR A 28 24.17 -21.43 -5.41
CA THR A 28 25.27 -20.71 -6.07
C THR A 28 25.74 -21.54 -7.25
N ILE A 29 25.37 -21.14 -8.48
CA ILE A 29 25.78 -21.85 -9.68
C ILE A 29 27.24 -21.46 -9.99
N LYS A 30 28.14 -22.45 -10.03
CA LYS A 30 29.34 -22.33 -10.86
C LYS A 30 28.88 -22.33 -12.31
N LEU A 31 28.94 -21.16 -12.96
CA LEU A 31 28.63 -20.98 -14.38
C LEU A 31 29.40 -22.02 -15.21
N ASP A 32 28.70 -23.00 -15.79
CA ASP A 32 29.29 -23.84 -16.84
C ASP A 32 29.20 -23.05 -18.15
N ASN A 33 30.33 -22.44 -18.55
CA ASN A 33 30.49 -21.70 -19.82
C ASN A 33 29.44 -20.60 -20.10
N GLY A 34 28.84 -19.97 -19.06
CA GLY A 34 27.88 -18.88 -19.24
C GLY A 34 26.50 -19.32 -19.77
N THR A 35 26.16 -20.61 -19.66
CA THR A 35 24.84 -21.14 -20.04
C THR A 35 24.11 -21.70 -18.82
N ILE A 36 22.83 -21.39 -18.69
CA ILE A 36 21.93 -21.86 -17.64
C ILE A 36 20.85 -22.72 -18.30
N THR A 37 20.83 -24.00 -17.99
CA THR A 37 19.79 -24.92 -18.44
C THR A 37 18.69 -25.03 -17.38
N ALA A 38 17.44 -24.88 -17.80
CA ALA A 38 16.26 -25.01 -16.97
C ALA A 38 15.33 -26.08 -17.56
N SER A 39 15.30 -27.25 -16.92
CA SER A 39 14.44 -28.37 -17.31
C SER A 39 13.06 -28.24 -16.67
N LEU A 40 12.00 -28.37 -17.47
CA LEU A 40 10.61 -28.33 -17.02
C LEU A 40 9.98 -29.73 -16.82
N LEU A 41 10.78 -30.80 -16.83
CA LEU A 41 10.29 -32.18 -16.81
C LEU A 41 9.35 -32.51 -15.62
N ASN A 42 9.57 -31.88 -14.47
CA ASN A 42 8.79 -32.09 -13.24
C ASN A 42 7.76 -30.99 -12.95
N TYR A 43 7.54 -30.04 -13.87
CA TYR A 43 6.69 -28.87 -13.64
C TYR A 43 5.41 -28.97 -14.47
N GLN A 44 4.26 -28.83 -13.81
CA GLN A 44 2.95 -28.84 -14.45
C GLN A 44 2.46 -27.42 -14.77
N GLU A 45 1.32 -27.34 -15.47
CA GLU A 45 0.65 -26.07 -15.74
C GLU A 45 0.39 -25.26 -14.45
N ASN A 46 0.75 -23.98 -14.47
CA ASN A 46 0.69 -23.04 -13.33
C ASN A 46 1.65 -23.33 -12.17
N ASP A 47 2.58 -24.28 -12.30
CA ASP A 47 3.73 -24.37 -11.38
C ASP A 47 4.76 -23.29 -11.73
N SER A 48 5.84 -23.20 -10.95
CA SER A 48 6.91 -22.24 -11.22
C SER A 48 8.27 -22.85 -10.93
N PHE A 49 9.13 -22.92 -11.95
CA PHE A 49 10.56 -23.13 -11.75
C PHE A 49 11.16 -21.86 -11.17
N LYS A 50 11.94 -21.96 -10.09
CA LYS A 50 12.58 -20.81 -9.43
C LYS A 50 14.06 -21.12 -9.21
N LYS A 51 14.94 -20.20 -9.58
CA LYS A 51 16.38 -20.35 -9.33
C LYS A 51 17.03 -19.02 -9.00
N ARG A 52 17.73 -18.96 -7.86
CA ARG A 52 18.57 -17.80 -7.50
C ARG A 52 19.82 -17.78 -8.35
N LEU A 53 20.13 -16.62 -8.90
CA LEU A 53 21.33 -16.37 -9.69
C LEU A 53 22.12 -15.26 -9.00
N ASN A 54 23.44 -15.42 -8.99
CA ASN A 54 24.36 -14.36 -8.63
C ASN A 54 25.34 -14.26 -9.82
N LEU A 55 25.25 -13.14 -10.53
CA LEU A 55 26.00 -12.91 -11.77
C LEU A 55 27.13 -11.91 -11.49
N PRO A 56 28.37 -12.18 -11.94
CA PRO A 56 29.50 -11.27 -11.73
C PRO A 56 29.32 -9.97 -12.54
N PRO A 57 30.10 -8.91 -12.26
CA PRO A 57 29.95 -7.61 -12.91
C PRO A 57 30.18 -7.72 -14.43
N TYR A 58 29.46 -6.90 -15.20
CA TYR A 58 29.57 -6.87 -16.67
C TYR A 58 29.44 -8.23 -17.36
N SER A 59 28.53 -9.08 -16.86
CA SER A 59 28.38 -10.44 -17.34
C SER A 59 27.04 -10.68 -18.04
N GLY A 60 27.03 -11.72 -18.87
CA GLY A 60 25.85 -12.18 -19.57
C GLY A 60 25.78 -13.70 -19.60
N VAL A 61 24.55 -14.21 -19.65
CA VAL A 61 24.25 -15.64 -19.63
C VAL A 61 23.19 -15.98 -20.67
N THR A 62 23.30 -17.17 -21.23
CA THR A 62 22.26 -17.76 -22.08
C THR A 62 21.39 -18.67 -21.22
N ILE A 63 20.07 -18.47 -21.26
CA ILE A 63 19.12 -19.31 -20.54
C ILE A 63 18.41 -20.19 -21.56
N THR A 64 18.52 -21.50 -21.40
CA THR A 64 17.91 -22.50 -22.29
C THR A 64 16.87 -23.31 -21.51
N VAL A 65 15.64 -23.35 -22.04
CA VAL A 65 14.53 -24.12 -21.46
C VAL A 65 14.45 -25.46 -22.17
N THR A 66 14.54 -26.56 -21.42
CA THR A 66 14.52 -27.94 -21.94
C THR A 66 13.38 -28.75 -21.33
N ASP A 67 13.11 -29.91 -21.92
CA ASP A 67 12.17 -30.91 -21.39
C ASP A 67 10.76 -30.35 -21.12
N ILE A 68 10.27 -29.55 -22.05
CA ILE A 68 8.95 -28.89 -21.94
C ILE A 68 7.85 -29.94 -22.14
N PRO A 69 6.93 -30.13 -21.17
CA PRO A 69 5.83 -31.06 -21.31
C PRO A 69 4.91 -30.74 -22.52
N PRO A 70 4.33 -31.75 -23.18
CA PRO A 70 3.58 -31.57 -24.43
C PRO A 70 2.25 -30.81 -24.28
N ASP A 71 1.73 -30.73 -23.06
CA ASP A 71 0.54 -29.97 -22.66
C ASP A 71 0.80 -28.46 -22.51
N VAL A 72 2.08 -28.06 -22.33
CA VAL A 72 2.49 -26.66 -22.21
C VAL A 72 2.52 -25.99 -23.58
N SER A 73 1.72 -24.94 -23.75
CA SER A 73 1.61 -24.20 -25.02
C SER A 73 2.58 -23.02 -25.11
N PHE A 74 2.85 -22.38 -23.97
CA PHE A 74 3.81 -21.30 -23.84
C PHE A 74 4.34 -21.20 -22.41
N VAL A 75 5.46 -20.51 -22.24
CA VAL A 75 6.01 -20.19 -20.92
C VAL A 75 6.22 -18.68 -20.81
N VAL A 76 6.07 -18.16 -19.59
CA VAL A 76 6.50 -16.80 -19.25
C VAL A 76 7.78 -16.91 -18.44
N LEU A 77 8.89 -16.48 -19.04
CA LEU A 77 10.20 -16.44 -18.39
C LEU A 77 10.41 -15.06 -17.78
N GLN A 78 10.75 -15.02 -16.50
CA GLN A 78 10.84 -13.81 -15.69
C GLN A 78 12.22 -13.72 -15.06
N ILE A 79 12.76 -12.51 -15.02
CA ILE A 79 13.98 -12.16 -14.30
C ILE A 79 13.61 -11.04 -13.34
N HIS A 80 13.78 -11.33 -12.05
CA HIS A 80 13.65 -10.37 -10.97
C HIS A 80 15.03 -10.08 -10.41
N THR A 81 15.44 -8.82 -10.37
CA THR A 81 16.74 -8.39 -9.88
C THR A 81 16.57 -7.43 -8.72
N TYR A 82 17.48 -7.53 -7.75
CA TYR A 82 17.48 -6.63 -6.62
C TYR A 82 18.40 -5.44 -6.89
N GLN A 83 17.88 -4.21 -6.69
CA GLN A 83 18.57 -2.91 -6.81
C GLN A 83 19.08 -2.49 -8.19
N TYR A 84 19.61 -3.43 -8.99
CA TYR A 84 20.22 -3.14 -10.27
C TYR A 84 19.39 -3.68 -11.43
N ASN A 85 19.36 -2.96 -12.54
CA ASN A 85 18.64 -3.39 -13.74
C ASN A 85 19.47 -4.37 -14.57
N ALA A 86 18.78 -5.19 -15.35
CA ALA A 86 19.37 -6.07 -16.34
C ALA A 86 18.62 -5.96 -17.68
N THR A 87 19.23 -6.47 -18.73
CA THR A 87 18.63 -6.53 -20.07
C THR A 87 18.34 -7.98 -20.45
N LEU A 88 17.09 -8.27 -20.80
CA LEU A 88 16.61 -9.58 -21.22
C LEU A 88 16.11 -9.51 -22.67
N ALA A 89 16.62 -10.38 -23.55
CA ALA A 89 16.33 -10.35 -24.98
C ALA A 89 16.06 -11.74 -25.59
N TYR A 90 15.29 -11.77 -26.68
CA TYR A 90 15.07 -12.99 -27.48
C TYR A 90 16.28 -13.38 -28.33
N ASP A 91 17.06 -12.38 -28.77
CA ASP A 91 18.27 -12.57 -29.59
C ASP A 91 19.45 -11.85 -28.94
N LYS A 92 20.61 -12.50 -28.92
CA LYS A 92 21.88 -11.97 -28.44
C LYS A 92 22.25 -10.64 -29.10
N LYS A 93 21.87 -10.44 -30.37
CA LYS A 93 22.13 -9.19 -31.11
C LYS A 93 21.33 -7.98 -30.59
N LEU A 94 20.29 -8.21 -29.81
CA LEU A 94 19.40 -7.16 -29.29
C LEU A 94 19.72 -6.77 -27.83
N LEU A 95 20.77 -7.34 -27.24
CA LEU A 95 21.15 -7.06 -25.85
C LEU A 95 21.55 -5.59 -25.63
N ASP A 96 22.12 -4.93 -26.64
CA ASP A 96 22.66 -3.57 -26.49
C ASP A 96 21.60 -2.46 -26.70
N LYS A 97 20.35 -2.82 -27.03
CA LYS A 97 19.30 -1.85 -27.37
C LYS A 97 17.94 -2.28 -26.86
N VAL A 98 17.26 -1.40 -26.11
CA VAL A 98 15.83 -1.52 -25.85
C VAL A 98 15.09 -1.47 -27.19
N SER A 99 14.40 -2.55 -27.53
CA SER A 99 13.83 -2.76 -28.86
C SER A 99 12.66 -3.74 -28.79
N ARG A 100 12.02 -4.02 -29.93
CA ARG A 100 10.91 -4.98 -30.03
C ARG A 100 11.22 -6.40 -29.54
N GLY A 101 12.50 -6.73 -29.31
CA GLY A 101 12.92 -8.02 -28.80
C GLY A 101 13.82 -7.96 -27.56
N SER A 102 13.88 -6.84 -26.85
CA SER A 102 14.74 -6.64 -25.68
C SER A 102 14.11 -5.71 -24.65
N LEU A 103 14.21 -6.08 -23.38
CA LEU A 103 13.67 -5.36 -22.22
C LEU A 103 14.78 -4.99 -21.26
N PHE A 104 14.73 -3.77 -20.71
CA PHE A 104 15.63 -3.29 -19.67
C PHE A 104 14.85 -2.95 -18.40
N GLY A 105 15.26 -3.50 -17.26
CA GLY A 105 14.61 -3.23 -15.98
C GLY A 105 14.97 -4.24 -14.89
N SER A 106 14.23 -4.21 -13.78
CA SER A 106 14.47 -5.08 -12.63
C SER A 106 13.44 -6.18 -12.41
N ASN A 107 12.25 -6.07 -12.98
CA ASN A 107 11.20 -7.09 -12.89
C ASN A 107 10.61 -7.29 -14.28
N ILE A 108 11.35 -8.02 -15.11
CA ILE A 108 11.11 -8.13 -16.55
C ILE A 108 10.81 -9.57 -16.93
N GLY A 109 10.09 -9.76 -18.05
CA GLY A 109 9.87 -11.10 -18.56
C GLY A 109 9.42 -11.16 -20.01
N LEU A 110 9.65 -12.31 -20.62
CA LEU A 110 9.38 -12.59 -22.03
C LEU A 110 8.38 -13.74 -22.17
N TYR A 111 7.54 -13.64 -23.19
CA TYR A 111 6.65 -14.71 -23.61
C TYR A 111 7.41 -15.63 -24.59
N LEU A 112 7.45 -16.91 -24.30
CA LEU A 112 8.09 -17.90 -25.16
C LEU A 112 7.06 -18.92 -25.61
N LYS A 113 6.79 -18.94 -26.91
CA LYS A 113 5.98 -19.99 -27.52
C LYS A 113 6.78 -21.29 -27.48
N THR A 114 6.17 -22.36 -26.96
CA THR A 114 6.84 -23.67 -26.85
C THR A 114 6.24 -24.68 -27.82
N ARG A 115 4.94 -24.55 -28.13
CA ARG A 115 4.26 -25.47 -29.03
C ARG A 115 4.63 -25.24 -30.49
N ASN A 116 4.88 -26.34 -31.20
CA ASN A 116 5.29 -26.38 -32.61
C ASN A 116 6.62 -25.65 -32.89
N VAL A 117 7.52 -25.62 -31.89
CA VAL A 117 8.87 -25.07 -32.04
C VAL A 117 9.86 -26.22 -32.19
N ILE A 118 10.67 -26.17 -33.26
CA ILE A 118 11.63 -27.23 -33.62
C ILE A 118 13.02 -26.96 -33.01
N GLY A 119 13.31 -25.71 -32.63
CA GLY A 119 14.60 -25.29 -32.06
C GLY A 119 14.61 -25.16 -30.53
N PRO A 120 15.81 -24.98 -29.93
CA PRO A 120 15.92 -24.74 -28.49
C PRO A 120 15.26 -23.42 -28.10
N VAL A 121 14.44 -23.46 -27.05
CA VAL A 121 13.81 -22.26 -26.48
C VAL A 121 14.86 -21.56 -25.61
N GLN A 122 15.46 -20.49 -26.14
CA GLN A 122 16.55 -19.78 -25.47
C GLN A 122 16.31 -18.27 -25.42
N VAL A 123 16.81 -17.66 -24.36
CA VAL A 123 16.82 -16.20 -24.15
C VAL A 123 18.18 -15.77 -23.62
N PHE A 124 18.49 -14.49 -23.76
CA PHE A 124 19.79 -13.93 -23.38
C PHE A 124 19.60 -12.86 -22.33
N LEU A 125 20.40 -12.93 -21.27
CA LEU A 125 20.42 -11.99 -20.16
C LEU A 125 21.80 -11.35 -20.08
N THR A 126 21.87 -10.03 -19.96
CA THR A 126 23.12 -9.31 -19.69
C THR A 126 22.90 -8.20 -18.67
N HIS A 127 23.96 -7.79 -17.98
CA HIS A 127 23.94 -6.58 -17.18
C HIS A 127 25.30 -5.87 -17.18
N ASP A 128 25.25 -4.54 -17.24
CA ASP A 128 26.45 -3.69 -17.30
C ASP A 128 26.75 -3.02 -15.95
N ASN A 129 26.27 -3.62 -14.86
CA ASN A 129 26.50 -3.11 -13.51
C ASN A 129 27.94 -3.41 -13.07
N VAL A 130 28.51 -2.47 -12.30
CA VAL A 130 29.83 -2.60 -11.65
C VAL A 130 29.84 -3.58 -10.46
N HIS A 131 28.67 -3.96 -9.98
CA HIS A 131 28.48 -4.86 -8.84
C HIS A 131 27.86 -6.18 -9.30
N ASP A 132 28.01 -7.21 -8.48
CA ASP A 132 27.34 -8.48 -8.65
C ASP A 132 25.82 -8.28 -8.70
N LEU A 133 25.16 -8.98 -9.60
CA LEU A 133 23.72 -8.91 -9.78
C LEU A 133 23.07 -10.13 -9.12
N ASP A 134 22.38 -9.89 -8.00
CA ASP A 134 21.47 -10.87 -7.41
C ASP A 134 20.16 -10.88 -8.20
N ALA A 135 19.82 -12.04 -8.76
CA ALA A 135 18.63 -12.24 -9.55
C ALA A 135 17.86 -13.50 -9.13
N LEU A 136 16.61 -13.57 -9.54
CA LEU A 136 15.73 -14.72 -9.45
C LEU A 136 15.17 -15.01 -10.83
N LEU A 137 15.59 -16.14 -11.40
CA LEU A 137 15.03 -16.70 -12.62
C LEU A 137 13.76 -17.47 -12.30
N VAL A 138 12.67 -17.13 -12.96
CA VAL A 138 11.39 -17.81 -12.85
C VAL A 138 10.88 -18.23 -14.22
N ILE A 139 10.37 -19.44 -14.34
CA ILE A 139 9.68 -19.91 -15.54
C ILE A 139 8.33 -20.48 -15.14
N VAL A 140 7.25 -19.92 -15.69
CA VAL A 140 5.87 -20.35 -15.44
C VAL A 140 5.27 -20.91 -16.72
N PRO A 141 4.95 -22.22 -16.79
CA PRO A 141 4.31 -22.84 -17.94
C PRO A 141 2.79 -22.72 -17.92
N TYR A 142 2.21 -22.50 -19.10
CA TYR A 142 0.78 -22.35 -19.30
C TYR A 142 0.27 -23.22 -20.45
N GLY A 143 -0.96 -23.73 -20.29
CA GLY A 143 -1.64 -24.54 -21.29
C GLY A 143 -2.20 -23.71 -22.45
N ARG A 144 -2.79 -24.40 -23.43
CA ARG A 144 -3.33 -23.76 -24.66
C ARG A 144 -4.52 -22.83 -24.40
N THR A 145 -5.28 -23.10 -23.36
CA THR A 145 -6.53 -22.39 -23.04
C THR A 145 -6.33 -21.21 -22.11
N ALA A 146 -5.15 -21.11 -21.48
CA ALA A 146 -4.78 -19.95 -20.68
C ALA A 146 -4.73 -18.68 -21.54
N PRO A 147 -5.28 -17.56 -21.05
CA PRO A 147 -5.10 -16.28 -21.71
C PRO A 147 -3.60 -15.94 -21.76
N ILE A 148 -3.16 -15.28 -22.83
CA ILE A 148 -1.75 -14.89 -22.99
C ILE A 148 -1.57 -13.49 -22.39
N PRO A 149 -0.83 -13.33 -21.27
CA PRO A 149 -0.59 -12.03 -20.65
C PRO A 149 0.03 -11.04 -21.63
N GLY A 150 -0.58 -9.85 -21.78
CA GLY A 150 -0.09 -8.80 -22.66
C GLY A 150 -0.12 -9.13 -24.15
N GLY A 151 -0.86 -10.16 -24.58
CA GLY A 151 -0.96 -10.56 -25.98
C GLY A 151 -1.70 -9.56 -26.89
N CYS A 152 -2.37 -8.57 -26.31
CA CYS A 152 -3.03 -7.47 -27.01
C CYS A 152 -2.32 -6.13 -26.74
N ASN A 153 -0.99 -6.15 -26.65
CA ASN A 153 -0.19 -4.96 -26.41
C ASN A 153 -0.18 -4.02 -27.63
N MET A 154 -0.36 -2.72 -27.39
CA MET A 154 -0.21 -1.67 -28.41
C MET A 154 0.72 -0.52 -27.97
N GLU A 155 1.25 -0.57 -26.75
CA GLU A 155 1.96 0.55 -26.12
C GLU A 155 3.37 0.19 -25.65
N PHE A 156 3.56 -1.04 -25.14
CA PHE A 156 4.84 -1.49 -24.60
C PHE A 156 5.78 -1.93 -25.73
N GLU A 157 7.07 -2.02 -25.42
CA GLU A 157 8.17 -2.13 -26.38
C GLU A 157 8.11 -3.41 -27.21
N ILE A 158 7.70 -4.53 -26.60
CA ILE A 158 7.68 -5.87 -27.20
C ILE A 158 6.26 -6.30 -27.60
N GLU A 159 6.13 -7.12 -28.64
CA GLU A 159 4.82 -7.49 -29.21
C GLU A 159 3.87 -8.14 -28.18
N ILE A 160 4.36 -9.09 -27.40
CA ILE A 160 3.62 -9.68 -26.27
C ILE A 160 4.33 -9.24 -25.01
N ALA A 161 3.65 -8.41 -24.21
CA ALA A 161 4.23 -7.79 -23.02
C ALA A 161 3.66 -8.40 -21.73
N PRO A 162 4.19 -9.55 -21.25
CA PRO A 162 3.62 -10.26 -20.11
C PRO A 162 4.00 -9.63 -18.76
N TYR A 163 4.37 -8.36 -18.73
CA TYR A 163 4.84 -7.64 -17.54
C TYR A 163 4.05 -6.36 -17.32
N GLN A 164 4.29 -5.71 -16.18
CA GLN A 164 3.66 -4.44 -15.82
C GLN A 164 4.71 -3.34 -15.82
N LYS A 165 4.33 -2.14 -16.27
CA LYS A 165 5.17 -0.95 -16.11
C LYS A 165 4.78 -0.23 -14.84
N LEU A 166 5.79 0.16 -14.06
CA LEU A 166 5.62 0.92 -12.84
C LEU A 166 6.26 2.29 -13.02
N HIS A 167 5.49 3.33 -12.76
CA HIS A 167 5.93 4.71 -12.79
C HIS A 167 5.68 5.34 -11.42
N MET A 168 6.65 6.13 -10.93
CA MET A 168 6.51 6.92 -9.72
C MET A 168 6.35 8.37 -10.13
N GLU A 169 5.23 8.99 -9.77
CA GLU A 169 4.91 10.36 -10.14
C GLU A 169 4.09 11.00 -9.02
N ASN A 170 4.45 12.22 -8.61
CA ASN A 170 3.68 13.03 -7.65
C ASN A 170 3.16 12.23 -6.43
N GLU A 171 4.07 11.59 -5.68
CA GLU A 171 3.72 10.81 -4.49
C GLU A 171 2.71 9.67 -4.73
N MET A 172 2.59 9.22 -5.98
CA MET A 172 1.78 8.09 -6.42
C MET A 172 2.65 7.05 -7.13
N ILE A 173 2.20 5.80 -7.07
CA ILE A 173 2.73 4.69 -7.85
C ILE A 173 1.65 4.33 -8.87
N ILE A 174 1.97 4.47 -10.15
CA ILE A 174 1.09 4.12 -11.27
C ILE A 174 1.58 2.80 -11.84
N VAL A 175 0.70 1.80 -11.87
CA VAL A 175 0.99 0.49 -12.43
C VAL A 175 0.10 0.28 -13.64
N ASP A 176 0.75 0.13 -14.79
CA ASP A 176 0.12 -0.08 -16.08
C ASP A 176 0.37 -1.51 -16.57
N THR A 177 -0.67 -2.12 -17.12
CA THR A 177 -0.59 -3.43 -17.78
C THR A 177 -1.19 -3.36 -19.18
N GLN A 178 -0.86 -4.34 -20.01
CA GLN A 178 -1.44 -4.45 -21.35
C GLN A 178 -2.46 -5.59 -21.38
N PRO A 179 -3.57 -5.46 -22.14
CA PRO A 179 -4.59 -6.49 -22.15
C PRO A 179 -4.06 -7.85 -22.61
N ALA A 180 -4.61 -8.91 -22.03
CA ALA A 180 -4.26 -10.29 -22.38
C ALA A 180 -5.07 -10.72 -23.61
N MET A 181 -4.54 -11.68 -24.38
CA MET A 181 -5.24 -12.26 -25.52
C MET A 181 -5.85 -13.60 -25.13
N ALA A 182 -7.16 -13.77 -25.33
CA ALA A 182 -7.82 -15.06 -25.17
C ALA A 182 -7.79 -15.89 -26.46
N ILE A 183 -7.78 -17.22 -26.31
CA ILE A 183 -7.86 -18.17 -27.42
C ILE A 183 -9.23 -18.83 -27.40
N ALA A 184 -9.92 -18.85 -28.55
CA ALA A 184 -11.22 -19.49 -28.69
C ALA A 184 -11.11 -21.02 -28.60
N ALA A 185 -12.23 -21.71 -28.37
CA ALA A 185 -12.26 -23.18 -28.33
C ALA A 185 -11.82 -23.83 -29.67
N SER A 186 -12.01 -23.12 -30.79
CA SER A 186 -11.50 -23.48 -32.12
C SER A 186 -9.97 -23.42 -32.23
N GLY A 187 -9.29 -22.81 -31.25
CA GLY A 187 -7.84 -22.62 -31.24
C GLY A 187 -7.35 -21.34 -31.94
N SER A 188 -8.26 -20.49 -32.44
CA SER A 188 -7.95 -19.19 -33.03
C SER A 188 -7.91 -18.08 -31.97
N PRO A 189 -6.99 -17.11 -32.07
CA PRO A 189 -6.97 -15.96 -31.17
C PRO A 189 -8.24 -15.12 -31.32
N ILE A 190 -8.76 -14.61 -30.21
CA ILE A 190 -9.91 -13.70 -30.19
C ILE A 190 -9.40 -12.27 -30.47
N PRO A 191 -10.03 -11.51 -31.37
CA PRO A 191 -9.63 -10.13 -31.65
C PRO A 191 -9.62 -9.25 -30.39
N CYS A 192 -8.56 -8.46 -30.23
CA CYS A 192 -8.33 -7.62 -29.05
C CYS A 192 -9.42 -6.56 -28.83
N GLU A 193 -10.13 -6.14 -29.87
CA GLU A 193 -11.26 -5.19 -29.77
C GLU A 193 -12.44 -5.74 -28.95
N LYS A 194 -12.64 -7.07 -28.96
CA LYS A 194 -13.76 -7.75 -28.28
C LYS A 194 -13.30 -8.46 -27.00
N ASN A 195 -12.15 -8.08 -26.45
CA ASN A 195 -11.42 -8.85 -25.45
C ASN A 195 -12.31 -9.28 -24.26
N PRO A 196 -12.61 -10.59 -24.11
CA PRO A 196 -13.47 -11.09 -23.04
C PRO A 196 -12.71 -11.39 -21.74
N VAL A 197 -11.41 -11.09 -21.68
CA VAL A 197 -10.56 -11.41 -20.53
C VAL A 197 -10.83 -10.44 -19.38
N ARG A 198 -11.00 -10.98 -18.18
CA ARG A 198 -11.06 -10.20 -16.93
C ARG A 198 -9.65 -10.05 -16.36
N HIS A 199 -9.27 -8.83 -16.03
CA HIS A 199 -8.01 -8.50 -15.37
C HIS A 199 -8.26 -8.12 -13.91
N SER A 200 -7.65 -8.87 -12.99
CA SER A 200 -7.73 -8.61 -11.55
C SER A 200 -6.33 -8.25 -11.06
N MET A 201 -6.20 -7.10 -10.38
CA MET A 201 -4.91 -6.59 -9.91
C MET A 201 -4.79 -6.84 -8.42
N TYR A 202 -3.59 -7.22 -7.98
CA TYR A 202 -3.30 -7.58 -6.60
C TYR A 202 -2.08 -6.82 -6.11
N ARG A 203 -2.06 -6.56 -4.81
CA ARG A 203 -0.92 -5.96 -4.12
C ARG A 203 -0.55 -6.77 -2.88
N LEU A 204 0.74 -6.99 -2.66
CA LEU A 204 1.32 -7.53 -1.43
C LEU A 204 2.29 -6.50 -0.85
N HIS A 205 2.30 -6.33 0.47
CA HIS A 205 3.19 -5.39 1.15
C HIS A 205 4.30 -6.13 1.91
N LEU A 206 5.48 -5.51 1.98
CA LEU A 206 6.63 -6.00 2.73
C LEU A 206 6.70 -5.33 4.12
N PRO A 207 7.46 -5.93 5.06
CA PRO A 207 7.85 -5.24 6.29
C PRO A 207 8.47 -3.87 6.00
N LYS A 208 8.18 -2.90 6.87
CA LYS A 208 8.70 -1.54 6.77
C LYS A 208 10.22 -1.49 6.93
N GLN A 209 10.85 -0.60 6.15
CA GLN A 209 12.29 -0.31 6.22
C GLN A 209 13.18 -1.56 6.11
N ASP A 210 12.63 -2.64 5.56
CA ASP A 210 13.37 -3.85 5.24
C ASP A 210 13.80 -3.79 3.78
N PHE A 211 15.10 -3.55 3.58
CA PHE A 211 15.75 -3.49 2.27
C PHE A 211 16.72 -4.67 2.09
N THR A 212 16.38 -5.83 2.63
CA THR A 212 17.18 -7.05 2.41
C THR A 212 16.80 -7.72 1.10
N PRO A 213 17.78 -8.31 0.37
CA PRO A 213 17.47 -9.08 -0.83
C PRO A 213 16.56 -10.27 -0.50
N GLU A 214 16.75 -10.93 0.63
CA GLU A 214 15.95 -12.09 1.05
C GLU A 214 14.46 -11.76 1.15
N THR A 215 14.10 -10.65 1.82
CA THR A 215 12.71 -10.23 1.93
C THR A 215 12.13 -9.85 0.57
N TYR A 216 12.90 -9.17 -0.28
CA TYR A 216 12.48 -8.87 -1.65
C TYR A 216 12.18 -10.13 -2.48
N PHE A 217 13.12 -11.08 -2.54
CA PHE A 217 12.96 -12.29 -3.34
C PHE A 217 11.87 -13.22 -2.79
N ASN A 218 11.73 -13.32 -1.46
CA ASN A 218 10.64 -14.08 -0.84
C ASN A 218 9.27 -13.47 -1.15
N ALA A 219 9.16 -12.14 -1.11
CA ALA A 219 7.92 -11.46 -1.46
C ALA A 219 7.54 -11.66 -2.93
N ILE A 220 8.50 -11.49 -3.86
CA ILE A 220 8.30 -11.80 -5.28
C ILE A 220 7.90 -13.27 -5.46
N ALA A 221 8.62 -14.19 -4.84
CA ALA A 221 8.39 -15.64 -4.96
C ALA A 221 7.01 -16.07 -4.45
N SER A 222 6.39 -15.27 -3.57
CA SER A 222 5.03 -15.47 -3.06
C SER A 222 3.92 -14.88 -3.96
N MET A 223 4.27 -14.28 -5.10
CA MET A 223 3.36 -13.61 -6.03
C MET A 223 3.63 -13.98 -7.51
N LEU A 224 4.14 -15.19 -7.79
CA LEU A 224 4.54 -15.62 -9.15
C LEU A 224 3.43 -16.35 -9.92
N THR A 225 2.67 -17.21 -9.25
CA THR A 225 1.61 -18.01 -9.89
C THR A 225 0.24 -17.45 -9.55
N VAL A 226 -0.78 -17.79 -10.35
CA VAL A 226 -2.17 -17.39 -10.08
C VAL A 226 -2.61 -17.79 -8.67
N ARG A 227 -2.27 -19.01 -8.24
CA ARG A 227 -2.63 -19.52 -6.91
C ARG A 227 -1.94 -18.72 -5.80
N ASP A 228 -0.66 -18.42 -5.97
CA ASP A 228 0.11 -17.65 -4.98
C ASP A 228 -0.41 -16.21 -4.87
N ILE A 229 -0.69 -15.57 -6.00
CA ILE A 229 -1.21 -14.19 -6.06
C ILE A 229 -2.56 -14.07 -5.35
N VAL A 230 -3.51 -14.96 -5.66
CA VAL A 230 -4.86 -14.92 -5.06
C VAL A 230 -4.81 -15.26 -3.57
N ARG A 231 -3.87 -16.12 -3.14
CA ARG A 231 -3.74 -16.51 -1.74
C ARG A 231 -3.07 -15.45 -0.87
N ASN A 232 -2.03 -14.81 -1.39
CA ASN A 232 -1.16 -13.92 -0.60
C ASN A 232 -1.47 -12.44 -0.82
N GLY A 233 -1.94 -12.07 -2.01
CA GLY A 233 -2.22 -10.69 -2.40
C GLY A 233 -3.61 -10.20 -1.99
N THR A 234 -3.74 -8.88 -1.83
CA THR A 234 -5.03 -8.20 -1.68
C THR A 234 -5.51 -7.72 -3.05
N GLU A 235 -6.72 -8.09 -3.46
CA GLU A 235 -7.32 -7.65 -4.73
C GLU A 235 -7.67 -6.15 -4.67
N ILE A 236 -7.33 -5.45 -5.75
CA ILE A 236 -7.50 -4.00 -5.90
C ILE A 236 -8.59 -3.78 -6.96
N PRO A 237 -9.74 -3.19 -6.58
CA PRO A 237 -10.88 -3.06 -7.48
C PRO A 237 -10.58 -2.12 -8.64
N PRO A 238 -11.33 -2.23 -9.75
CA PRO A 238 -11.26 -1.27 -10.83
C PRO A 238 -11.75 0.11 -10.45
N ILE A 239 -11.06 1.11 -11.01
CA ILE A 239 -11.40 2.52 -10.93
C ILE A 239 -12.33 2.82 -12.10
N SER A 240 -13.47 3.48 -11.84
CA SER A 240 -14.52 3.67 -12.85
C SER A 240 -14.15 4.71 -13.91
N THR A 241 -13.35 5.71 -13.54
CA THR A 241 -12.96 6.83 -14.43
C THR A 241 -11.69 6.57 -15.25
N ILE A 242 -10.96 5.49 -14.95
CA ILE A 242 -9.65 5.17 -15.55
C ILE A 242 -9.71 3.79 -16.20
N SER A 243 -8.80 3.54 -17.15
CA SER A 243 -8.60 2.22 -17.76
C SER A 243 -8.55 1.10 -16.71
N SER A 244 -9.23 -0.01 -17.00
CA SER A 244 -9.19 -1.22 -16.17
C SER A 244 -7.77 -1.80 -16.04
N MET A 245 -6.87 -1.42 -16.96
CA MET A 245 -5.47 -1.82 -17.03
C MET A 245 -4.50 -0.91 -16.26
N ARG A 246 -5.01 0.13 -15.58
CA ARG A 246 -4.21 1.05 -14.77
C ARG A 246 -4.68 1.05 -13.33
N ARG A 247 -3.76 0.97 -12.38
CA ARG A 247 -4.04 1.25 -10.96
C ARG A 247 -3.08 2.28 -10.42
N ILE A 248 -3.62 3.21 -9.64
CA ILE A 248 -2.87 4.29 -9.02
C ILE A 248 -2.90 4.05 -7.51
N TYR A 249 -1.73 4.06 -6.88
CA TYR A 249 -1.58 3.79 -5.46
C TYR A 249 -0.93 5.00 -4.78
N SER A 250 -1.29 5.27 -3.54
CA SER A 250 -0.51 6.21 -2.73
C SER A 250 0.88 5.64 -2.46
N MET A 251 1.90 6.49 -2.59
CA MET A 251 3.29 6.11 -2.32
C MET A 251 3.59 6.15 -0.82
N TYR A 252 3.96 5.00 -0.27
CA TYR A 252 4.44 4.84 1.11
C TYR A 252 5.95 4.59 1.11
N ALA A 253 6.73 5.66 1.13
CA ALA A 253 8.18 5.60 1.02
C ALA A 253 8.80 4.69 2.11
N GLY A 254 9.68 3.78 1.68
CA GLY A 254 10.34 2.83 2.57
C GLY A 254 9.49 1.61 2.96
N THR A 255 8.31 1.44 2.35
CA THR A 255 7.51 0.20 2.43
C THR A 255 7.46 -0.44 1.05
N GLY A 256 7.95 -1.67 0.93
CA GLY A 256 7.95 -2.40 -0.34
C GLY A 256 6.57 -2.90 -0.71
N PHE A 257 6.21 -2.84 -1.99
CA PHE A 257 5.00 -3.45 -2.52
C PHE A 257 5.30 -4.25 -3.79
N VAL A 258 4.75 -5.47 -3.84
CA VAL A 258 4.67 -6.29 -5.05
C VAL A 258 3.29 -6.08 -5.68
N TYR A 259 3.27 -5.77 -6.97
CA TYR A 259 2.05 -5.59 -7.76
C TYR A 259 1.96 -6.70 -8.79
N ALA A 260 0.83 -7.40 -8.83
CA ALA A 260 0.61 -8.53 -9.74
C ALA A 260 -0.74 -8.41 -10.44
N VAL A 261 -0.84 -8.99 -11.63
CA VAL A 261 -2.10 -9.04 -12.41
C VAL A 261 -2.40 -10.48 -12.77
N VAL A 262 -3.66 -10.88 -12.61
CA VAL A 262 -4.20 -12.14 -13.08
C VAL A 262 -5.19 -11.87 -14.20
N ALA A 263 -4.91 -12.42 -15.38
CA ALA A 263 -5.85 -12.48 -16.49
C ALA A 263 -6.66 -13.77 -16.38
N THR A 264 -7.99 -13.67 -16.50
CA THR A 264 -8.90 -14.82 -16.43
C THR A 264 -9.86 -14.83 -17.62
N TYR A 265 -9.93 -15.96 -18.30
CA TYR A 265 -10.89 -16.21 -19.37
C TYR A 265 -11.55 -17.57 -19.14
N ARG A 266 -12.86 -17.57 -18.92
CA ARG A 266 -13.63 -18.74 -18.49
C ARG A 266 -13.05 -19.30 -17.17
N ASN A 267 -12.57 -20.54 -17.18
CA ASN A 267 -11.97 -21.21 -16.02
C ASN A 267 -10.44 -21.24 -16.07
N TYR A 268 -9.82 -20.56 -17.05
CA TYR A 268 -8.38 -20.54 -17.21
C TYR A 268 -7.83 -19.16 -16.88
N SER A 269 -6.72 -19.15 -16.18
CA SER A 269 -6.08 -17.93 -15.70
C SER A 269 -4.58 -17.98 -15.96
N SER A 270 -3.99 -16.81 -16.09
CA SER A 270 -2.55 -16.62 -16.26
C SER A 270 -2.09 -15.41 -15.45
N ALA A 271 -0.90 -15.48 -14.86
CA ALA A 271 -0.29 -14.38 -14.15
C ALA A 271 0.66 -13.58 -15.05
N TYR A 272 0.65 -12.27 -14.89
CA TYR A 272 1.68 -11.37 -15.42
C TYR A 272 2.91 -11.41 -14.52
N VAL A 273 4.07 -11.03 -15.07
CA VAL A 273 5.28 -10.79 -14.28
C VAL A 273 4.99 -9.71 -13.25
N PRO A 274 5.18 -10.00 -11.94
CA PRO A 274 4.94 -9.03 -10.90
C PRO A 274 5.99 -7.90 -10.99
N THR A 275 5.59 -6.69 -10.65
CA THR A 275 6.49 -5.53 -10.53
C THR A 275 6.59 -5.10 -9.07
N PHE A 276 7.61 -4.31 -8.75
CA PHE A 276 7.94 -3.99 -7.36
C PHE A 276 8.47 -2.57 -7.20
N SER A 277 8.11 -1.93 -6.08
CA SER A 277 8.70 -0.65 -5.68
C SER A 277 8.64 -0.44 -4.17
N TYR A 278 9.66 0.24 -3.63
CA TYR A 278 9.67 0.79 -2.27
C TYR A 278 9.06 2.21 -2.18
N GLY A 279 8.58 2.77 -3.31
CA GLY A 279 8.16 4.17 -3.40
C GLY A 279 9.31 5.16 -3.21
N CYS A 280 10.55 4.70 -3.32
CA CYS A 280 11.77 5.48 -3.13
C CYS A 280 12.95 4.70 -3.74
N SER A 281 14.11 5.35 -3.88
CA SER A 281 15.34 4.68 -4.27
C SER A 281 16.34 4.70 -3.12
N TYR A 282 16.50 3.56 -2.43
CA TYR A 282 17.47 3.43 -1.34
C TYR A 282 18.92 3.56 -1.84
N LEU A 283 19.21 3.05 -3.05
CA LEU A 283 20.55 3.05 -3.62
C LEU A 283 21.01 4.46 -4.04
N LEU A 284 20.15 5.22 -4.73
CA LEU A 284 20.51 6.54 -5.25
C LEU A 284 20.26 7.64 -4.21
N TYR A 285 19.16 7.54 -3.47
CA TYR A 285 18.67 8.59 -2.57
C TYR A 285 18.15 7.98 -1.27
N PRO A 286 19.02 7.45 -0.38
CA PRO A 286 18.59 6.74 0.83
C PRO A 286 17.67 7.58 1.74
N LYS A 287 17.88 8.90 1.77
CA LYS A 287 17.02 9.83 2.53
C LYS A 287 15.58 9.90 1.99
N SER A 288 15.35 9.60 0.71
CA SER A 288 14.02 9.61 0.09
C SER A 288 13.10 8.49 0.62
N CYS A 289 13.68 7.43 1.19
CA CYS A 289 12.94 6.33 1.80
C CYS A 289 12.46 6.63 3.23
N GLN A 290 12.75 7.82 3.74
CA GLN A 290 12.28 8.29 5.04
C GLN A 290 11.33 9.46 4.84
N VAL A 291 10.14 9.34 5.41
CA VAL A 291 9.08 10.35 5.30
C VAL A 291 9.38 11.47 6.28
N LEU A 292 9.30 12.73 5.82
CA LEU A 292 9.52 13.92 6.63
C LEU A 292 10.94 14.04 7.24
N ASN A 293 11.97 13.47 6.61
CA ASN A 293 13.36 13.40 7.11
C ASN A 293 14.12 14.74 7.15
N GLU A 294 13.43 15.86 7.02
CA GLU A 294 14.05 17.18 7.09
C GLU A 294 14.15 17.65 8.55
N THR A 295 15.08 18.56 8.84
CA THR A 295 15.24 19.12 10.20
C THR A 295 13.95 19.80 10.68
N PHE A 296 13.21 20.45 9.76
CA PHE A 296 11.99 21.17 10.09
C PHE A 296 10.87 20.26 10.62
N PRO A 297 10.42 19.20 9.90
CA PRO A 297 9.45 18.26 10.45
C PRO A 297 9.92 17.56 11.72
N MET A 298 11.23 17.28 11.88
CA MET A 298 11.76 16.70 13.11
C MET A 298 11.53 17.63 14.32
N VAL A 299 11.82 18.93 14.17
CA VAL A 299 11.55 19.93 15.22
C VAL A 299 10.05 20.08 15.47
N VAL A 300 9.24 20.12 14.41
CA VAL A 300 7.78 20.19 14.54
C VAL A 300 7.24 18.96 15.29
N CYS A 301 7.70 17.75 14.97
CA CYS A 301 7.30 16.52 15.67
C CYS A 301 7.71 16.54 17.14
N ALA A 302 8.89 17.05 17.47
CA ALA A 302 9.33 17.21 18.87
C ALA A 302 8.44 18.20 19.65
N ILE A 303 8.08 19.33 19.02
CA ILE A 303 7.16 20.31 19.61
C ILE A 303 5.77 19.69 19.80
N VAL A 304 5.25 19.00 18.77
CA VAL A 304 3.95 18.31 18.83
C VAL A 304 3.94 17.24 19.90
N LEU A 305 5.03 16.48 20.07
CA LEU A 305 5.19 15.52 21.17
C LEU A 305 5.12 16.21 22.52
N PHE A 306 5.87 17.29 22.72
CA PHE A 306 5.88 18.05 23.96
C PHE A 306 4.49 18.62 24.29
N LEU A 307 3.83 19.24 23.30
CA LEU A 307 2.47 19.76 23.44
C LEU A 307 1.46 18.63 23.70
N GLY A 308 1.61 17.48 23.05
CA GLY A 308 0.78 16.30 23.27
C GLY A 308 0.92 15.77 24.70
N VAL A 309 2.14 15.56 25.18
CA VAL A 309 2.42 15.11 26.56
C VAL A 309 1.90 16.13 27.58
N LEU A 310 2.15 17.41 27.36
CA LEU A 310 1.64 18.49 28.20
C LEU A 310 0.12 18.48 28.24
N SER A 311 -0.53 18.30 27.08
CA SER A 311 -1.99 18.22 26.98
C SER A 311 -2.56 17.03 27.74
N VAL A 312 -1.86 15.89 27.81
CA VAL A 312 -2.27 14.69 28.55
C VAL A 312 -2.04 14.85 30.06
N ILE A 313 -0.97 15.55 30.49
CA ILE A 313 -0.61 15.76 31.89
C ILE A 313 -1.43 16.89 32.53
N ILE A 314 -1.55 18.04 31.87
CA ILE A 314 -2.30 19.19 32.36
C ILE A 314 -3.79 18.85 32.28
N GLY A 315 -4.33 18.41 33.40
CA GLY A 315 -5.76 18.34 33.66
C GLY A 315 -6.30 19.77 33.65
N HIS A 316 -7.25 20.03 32.78
CA HIS A 316 -7.69 21.40 32.52
C HIS A 316 -8.46 21.95 33.72
N ARG A 317 -8.12 23.17 34.16
CA ARG A 317 -8.98 23.97 35.05
C ARG A 317 -10.19 24.49 34.25
N PRO A 318 -11.42 24.46 34.78
CA PRO A 318 -12.64 24.81 34.03
C PRO A 318 -12.71 26.25 33.49
N ILE A 319 -11.78 27.14 33.88
CA ILE A 319 -11.78 28.57 33.53
C ILE A 319 -11.38 28.87 32.08
N TYR A 320 -10.55 28.06 31.42
CA TYR A 320 -10.15 28.30 30.02
C TYR A 320 -11.07 27.59 29.00
N ALA A 321 -12.21 27.05 29.45
CA ALA A 321 -13.11 26.27 28.60
C ALA A 321 -13.79 27.13 27.52
N CYS A 322 -14.13 28.40 27.81
CA CYS A 322 -14.94 29.21 26.90
C CYS A 322 -14.25 29.72 25.62
N VAL A 323 -12.93 29.58 25.48
CA VAL A 323 -12.20 30.11 24.32
C VAL A 323 -12.11 29.02 23.25
N ASP A 324 -13.16 28.98 22.43
CA ASP A 324 -13.28 28.34 21.12
C ASP A 324 -13.35 26.80 21.05
N HIS A 325 -14.50 26.24 21.47
CA HIS A 325 -14.84 24.81 21.33
C HIS A 325 -15.08 24.36 19.88
N SER A 326 -15.33 25.31 18.98
CA SER A 326 -15.79 25.01 17.62
C SER A 326 -14.69 24.36 16.78
N LEU A 327 -13.47 24.89 16.86
CA LEU A 327 -12.33 24.45 16.05
C LEU A 327 -11.84 23.03 16.40
N PRO A 328 -11.64 22.64 17.68
CA PRO A 328 -11.24 21.27 18.02
C PRO A 328 -12.31 20.22 17.67
N ASN A 329 -13.60 20.56 17.81
CA ASN A 329 -14.70 19.67 17.45
C ASN A 329 -14.81 19.50 15.93
N LEU A 330 -14.57 20.57 15.16
CA LEU A 330 -14.48 20.49 13.70
C LEU A 330 -13.29 19.63 13.25
N ALA A 331 -12.13 19.81 13.89
CA ALA A 331 -10.97 18.96 13.64
C ALA A 331 -11.28 17.49 13.94
N MET A 332 -12.02 17.19 15.02
CA MET A 332 -12.44 15.82 15.37
C MET A 332 -13.34 15.23 14.30
N GLY A 333 -14.32 16.02 13.85
CA GLY A 333 -15.16 15.66 12.72
C GLY A 333 -14.36 15.37 11.46
N GLY A 334 -13.32 16.15 11.17
CA GLY A 334 -12.39 15.90 10.06
C GLY A 334 -11.59 14.61 10.21
N PHE A 335 -11.03 14.36 11.40
CA PHE A 335 -10.27 13.14 11.66
C PHE A 335 -11.14 11.88 11.55
N ILE A 336 -12.28 11.86 12.25
CA ILE A 336 -13.23 10.75 12.20
C ILE A 336 -13.80 10.62 10.78
N GLY A 337 -14.11 11.74 10.13
CA GLY A 337 -14.67 11.75 8.80
C GLY A 337 -13.73 11.14 7.77
N TYR A 338 -12.45 11.50 7.83
CA TYR A 338 -11.44 10.96 6.94
C TYR A 338 -11.16 9.48 7.21
N THR A 339 -11.04 9.07 8.48
CA THR A 339 -10.81 7.67 8.83
C THR A 339 -11.95 6.76 8.39
N ILE A 340 -13.20 7.20 8.54
CA ILE A 340 -14.38 6.50 8.00
C ILE A 340 -14.31 6.44 6.47
N ALA A 341 -13.98 7.54 5.79
CA ALA A 341 -13.87 7.56 4.33
C ALA A 341 -12.77 6.62 3.79
N VAL A 342 -11.64 6.50 4.51
CA VAL A 342 -10.58 5.54 4.16
C VAL A 342 -11.01 4.09 4.44
N ALA A 343 -11.63 3.82 5.58
CA ALA A 343 -12.13 2.49 5.94
C ALA A 343 -13.25 2.00 5.01
N ALA A 344 -14.05 2.94 4.51
CA ALA A 344 -15.06 2.73 3.47
C ALA A 344 -14.46 2.39 2.09
N GLY A 345 -13.25 2.87 1.80
CA GLY A 345 -12.54 2.62 0.55
C GLY A 345 -11.68 1.34 0.56
N ASP A 346 -11.64 0.60 1.66
CA ASP A 346 -10.93 -0.68 1.75
C ASP A 346 -11.66 -1.75 0.92
N PRO A 347 -10.98 -2.44 -0.03
CA PRO A 347 -11.56 -3.53 -0.81
C PRO A 347 -12.24 -4.61 0.02
N GLY A 348 -11.79 -4.83 1.27
CA GLY A 348 -12.32 -5.84 2.17
C GLY A 348 -13.68 -5.53 2.81
N THR A 349 -14.11 -4.26 2.85
CA THR A 349 -15.32 -3.83 3.58
C THR A 349 -16.47 -3.41 2.66
N ALA A 350 -16.22 -2.71 1.55
CA ALA A 350 -17.28 -2.30 0.62
C ALA A 350 -16.77 -1.85 -0.76
N THR A 351 -16.73 -2.75 -1.75
CA THR A 351 -16.32 -2.44 -3.14
C THR A 351 -17.14 -1.31 -3.78
N TYR A 352 -18.44 -1.21 -3.46
CA TYR A 352 -19.33 -0.16 -3.99
C TYR A 352 -19.07 1.23 -3.40
N MET A 353 -18.53 1.29 -2.18
CA MET A 353 -18.32 2.56 -1.48
C MET A 353 -17.07 3.28 -1.99
N PHE A 354 -16.09 2.53 -2.50
CA PHE A 354 -14.92 3.09 -3.17
C PHE A 354 -15.28 3.93 -4.41
N CYS A 355 -16.20 3.45 -5.27
CA CYS A 355 -16.64 4.20 -6.46
C CYS A 355 -17.26 5.57 -6.12
N ILE A 356 -17.91 5.68 -4.97
CA ILE A 356 -18.49 6.95 -4.50
C ILE A 356 -17.38 7.89 -4.01
N VAL A 357 -16.37 7.37 -3.31
CA VAL A 357 -15.24 8.12 -2.74
C VAL A 357 -14.23 8.56 -3.81
N GLU A 358 -14.19 7.87 -4.96
CA GLU A 358 -13.39 8.20 -6.14
C GLU A 358 -13.76 9.58 -6.72
N HIS A 359 -15.05 9.90 -6.78
CA HIS A 359 -15.52 11.19 -7.29
C HIS A 359 -15.26 12.31 -6.27
N GLU A 360 -14.51 13.34 -6.69
CA GLU A 360 -14.13 14.49 -5.85
C GLU A 360 -15.33 15.16 -5.18
N TRP A 361 -16.37 15.49 -5.95
CA TRP A 361 -17.54 16.18 -5.41
C TRP A 361 -18.27 15.34 -4.35
N SER A 362 -18.45 14.04 -4.61
CA SER A 362 -19.08 13.09 -3.70
C SER A 362 -18.27 12.95 -2.43
N PHE A 363 -16.95 12.80 -2.54
CA PHE A 363 -16.08 12.71 -1.38
C PHE A 363 -16.13 13.97 -0.53
N TRP A 364 -15.96 15.16 -1.11
CA TRP A 364 -15.92 16.40 -0.31
C TRP A 364 -17.26 16.69 0.35
N LEU A 365 -18.39 16.37 -0.29
CA LEU A 365 -19.71 16.47 0.32
C LEU A 365 -19.91 15.46 1.46
N LEU A 366 -19.54 14.19 1.26
CA LEU A 366 -19.61 13.17 2.31
C LEU A 366 -18.69 13.51 3.48
N PHE A 367 -17.47 13.96 3.18
CA PHE A 367 -16.50 14.39 4.17
C PHE A 367 -17.04 15.59 4.97
N ALA A 368 -17.46 16.67 4.30
CA ALA A 368 -17.97 17.87 4.97
C ALA A 368 -19.24 17.60 5.78
N SER A 369 -20.17 16.82 5.26
CA SER A 369 -21.39 16.45 6.00
C SER A 369 -21.08 15.61 7.24
N LEU A 370 -20.14 14.67 7.15
CA LEU A 370 -19.70 13.86 8.28
C LEU A 370 -18.95 14.71 9.32
N VAL A 371 -18.09 15.62 8.87
CA VAL A 371 -17.40 16.60 9.73
C VAL A 371 -18.41 17.42 10.52
N LEU A 372 -19.38 18.02 9.82
CA LEU A 372 -20.40 18.87 10.44
C LEU A 372 -21.28 18.07 11.40
N THR A 373 -21.69 16.85 11.01
CA THR A 373 -22.54 15.99 11.85
C THR A 373 -21.83 15.63 13.16
N VAL A 374 -20.57 15.19 13.09
CA VAL A 374 -19.77 14.85 14.27
C VAL A 374 -19.52 16.09 15.13
N ALA A 375 -19.16 17.22 14.52
CA ALA A 375 -18.94 18.47 15.24
C ALA A 375 -20.21 18.95 15.96
N SER A 376 -21.37 18.93 15.29
CA SER A 376 -22.66 19.28 15.89
C SER A 376 -23.04 18.37 17.04
N LEU A 377 -22.84 17.05 16.91
CA LEU A 377 -23.11 16.10 17.98
C LEU A 377 -22.25 16.39 19.23
N LEU A 378 -20.96 16.66 19.02
CA LEU A 378 -20.03 17.01 20.11
C LEU A 378 -20.37 18.36 20.76
N LEU A 379 -20.90 19.32 20.00
CA LEU A 379 -21.37 20.62 20.52
C LEU A 379 -22.63 20.48 21.36
N ILE A 380 -23.57 19.60 20.99
CA ILE A 380 -24.78 19.32 21.78
C ILE A 380 -24.37 18.79 23.16
N THR A 381 -23.38 17.90 23.22
CA THR A 381 -22.83 17.36 24.46
C THR A 381 -21.63 18.18 24.95
N CYS A 382 -21.80 19.48 25.20
CA CYS A 382 -20.70 20.43 25.47
C CYS A 382 -19.61 19.90 26.43
N GLN A 383 -20.01 19.36 27.60
CA GLN A 383 -19.04 18.86 28.60
C GLN A 383 -18.38 17.54 28.20
N LEU A 384 -19.14 16.57 27.67
CA LEU A 384 -18.61 15.25 27.32
C LEU A 384 -17.78 15.29 26.03
N GLY A 385 -18.24 16.06 25.05
CA GLY A 385 -17.57 16.28 23.77
C GLY A 385 -16.20 16.92 23.97
N GLU A 386 -16.07 17.90 24.85
CA GLU A 386 -14.77 18.50 25.18
C GLU A 386 -13.79 17.48 25.77
N ILE A 387 -14.26 16.66 26.69
CA ILE A 387 -13.45 15.62 27.34
C ILE A 387 -12.94 14.61 26.29
N ILE A 388 -13.83 14.14 25.42
CA ILE A 388 -13.51 13.17 24.37
C ILE A 388 -12.55 13.81 23.35
N THR A 389 -12.88 14.99 22.81
CA THR A 389 -12.08 15.67 21.80
C THR A 389 -10.64 15.88 22.28
N ARG A 390 -10.47 16.36 23.52
CA ARG A 390 -9.13 16.59 24.10
C ARG A 390 -8.39 15.30 24.42
N ALA A 391 -9.08 14.27 24.92
CA ALA A 391 -8.47 12.98 25.19
C ALA A 391 -7.93 12.34 23.92
N VAL A 392 -8.70 12.38 22.84
CA VAL A 392 -8.32 11.79 21.55
C VAL A 392 -7.25 12.61 20.85
N PHE A 393 -7.39 13.94 20.70
CA PHE A 393 -6.38 14.76 20.02
C PHE A 393 -5.06 14.88 20.77
N GLY A 394 -5.12 15.09 22.09
CA GLY A 394 -3.91 15.24 22.90
C GLY A 394 -3.05 13.97 22.88
N SER A 395 -3.70 12.81 22.97
CA SER A 395 -3.02 11.52 22.84
C SER A 395 -2.60 11.20 21.40
N TYR A 396 -3.36 11.65 20.39
CA TYR A 396 -3.00 11.48 18.99
C TYR A 396 -1.73 12.24 18.62
N PHE A 397 -1.51 13.46 19.15
CA PHE A 397 -0.25 14.19 18.95
C PHE A 397 0.97 13.43 19.48
N VAL A 398 0.84 12.75 20.62
CA VAL A 398 1.90 11.87 21.13
C VAL A 398 2.16 10.73 20.16
N VAL A 399 1.09 10.07 19.70
CA VAL A 399 1.18 8.88 18.84
C VAL A 399 1.73 9.21 17.46
N VAL A 400 1.29 10.30 16.81
CA VAL A 400 1.80 10.74 15.51
C VAL A 400 3.26 11.17 15.59
N ALA A 401 3.66 11.85 16.67
CA ALA A 401 5.05 12.21 16.85
C ALA A 401 5.94 10.97 17.07
N LEU A 402 5.46 9.96 17.81
CA LEU A 402 6.15 8.68 17.93
C LEU A 402 6.16 7.90 16.60
N ASP A 403 5.08 7.94 15.82
CA ASP A 403 4.97 7.32 14.50
C ASP A 403 6.04 7.83 13.52
N TYR A 404 6.41 9.12 13.62
CA TYR A 404 7.53 9.68 12.88
C TYR A 404 8.84 8.95 13.18
N TYR A 405 9.21 8.77 14.46
CA TYR A 405 10.47 8.14 14.86
C TYR A 405 10.46 6.62 14.71
N VAL A 406 9.32 5.97 14.94
CA VAL A 406 9.15 4.51 14.78
C VAL A 406 9.06 4.13 13.29
N GLY A 407 8.77 5.09 12.40
CA GLY A 407 8.56 4.81 10.99
C GLY A 407 7.23 4.11 10.72
N GLY A 408 6.20 4.39 11.54
CA GLY A 408 4.86 3.82 11.37
C GLY A 408 4.10 4.40 10.15
N ASN A 409 2.84 4.05 10.00
CA ASN A 409 1.97 4.49 8.91
C ASN A 409 0.84 5.40 9.39
N LEU A 410 0.73 5.70 10.69
CA LEU A 410 -0.35 6.51 11.22
C LEU A 410 -0.27 7.97 10.74
N LYS A 411 0.94 8.50 10.47
CA LYS A 411 1.12 9.81 9.85
C LYS A 411 0.43 9.93 8.48
N TYR A 412 0.23 8.82 7.76
CA TYR A 412 -0.44 8.83 6.47
C TYR A 412 -1.93 9.14 6.54
N ILE A 413 -2.56 9.06 7.73
CA ILE A 413 -3.92 9.57 7.94
C ILE A 413 -3.97 11.07 7.62
N ILE A 414 -2.98 11.85 8.04
CA ILE A 414 -2.92 13.29 7.74
C ILE A 414 -2.31 13.53 6.36
N ILE A 415 -1.20 12.83 6.04
CA ILE A 415 -0.47 13.07 4.79
C ILE A 415 -1.35 12.77 3.57
N ASN A 416 -2.14 11.69 3.57
CA ASN A 416 -2.99 11.37 2.42
C ASN A 416 -4.15 12.36 2.27
N MET A 417 -4.65 12.96 3.36
CA MET A 417 -5.60 14.07 3.28
C MET A 417 -4.97 15.30 2.63
N ILE A 418 -3.75 15.68 3.05
CA ILE A 418 -3.02 16.81 2.45
C ILE A 418 -2.76 16.52 0.97
N ARG A 419 -2.27 15.32 0.62
CA ARG A 419 -2.02 14.91 -0.77
C ARG A 419 -3.28 14.99 -1.61
N ARG A 420 -4.45 14.60 -1.09
CA ARG A 420 -5.71 14.75 -1.83
C ARG A 420 -6.04 16.21 -2.17
N ILE A 421 -5.63 17.16 -1.34
CA ILE A 421 -5.84 18.60 -1.57
C ILE A 421 -4.78 19.17 -2.53
N THR A 422 -3.51 18.75 -2.37
CA THR A 422 -2.37 19.41 -3.02
C THR A 422 -1.87 18.71 -4.28
N VAL A 423 -2.11 17.41 -4.43
CA VAL A 423 -1.57 16.59 -5.52
C VAL A 423 -2.65 16.35 -6.58
N PRO A 424 -2.47 16.85 -7.82
CA PRO A 424 -3.39 16.59 -8.91
C PRO A 424 -3.56 15.08 -9.18
N GLY A 425 -4.80 14.63 -9.34
CA GLY A 425 -5.11 13.23 -9.66
C GLY A 425 -5.07 12.26 -8.47
N PHE A 426 -4.73 12.72 -7.26
CA PHE A 426 -4.61 11.85 -6.09
C PHE A 426 -5.93 11.21 -5.63
N HIS A 427 -7.10 11.75 -6.02
CA HIS A 427 -8.39 11.08 -5.75
C HIS A 427 -8.52 9.70 -6.37
N SER A 428 -7.76 9.43 -7.43
CA SER A 428 -7.73 8.12 -8.10
C SER A 428 -6.78 7.14 -7.41
N ALA A 429 -6.01 7.59 -6.42
CA ALA A 429 -5.02 6.77 -5.73
C ALA A 429 -5.66 5.93 -4.60
N PHE A 430 -5.27 4.66 -4.50
CA PHE A 430 -5.61 3.84 -3.34
C PHE A 430 -4.79 4.25 -2.11
N VAL A 431 -5.47 4.77 -1.07
CA VAL A 431 -4.88 5.45 0.11
C VAL A 431 -4.89 4.65 1.41
N TYR A 432 -5.08 3.32 1.36
CA TYR A 432 -4.97 2.46 2.55
C TYR A 432 -3.51 2.01 2.77
N PRO A 433 -2.82 2.48 3.82
CA PRO A 433 -1.51 1.99 4.18
C PRO A 433 -1.59 0.59 4.81
N PRO A 434 -0.55 -0.24 4.68
CA PRO A 434 -0.51 -1.53 5.35
C PRO A 434 -0.39 -1.32 6.87
N VAL A 435 -1.25 -1.98 7.64
CA VAL A 435 -1.19 -1.97 9.11
C VAL A 435 -0.19 -3.05 9.54
N GLN A 436 0.89 -2.63 10.17
CA GLN A 436 1.95 -3.51 10.68
C GLN A 436 2.00 -3.50 12.21
N THR A 437 2.86 -4.34 12.79
CA THR A 437 3.00 -4.51 14.24
C THR A 437 3.30 -3.20 14.97
N ALA A 438 4.15 -2.34 14.39
CA ALA A 438 4.43 -1.01 14.94
C ALA A 438 3.18 -0.12 15.00
N ASP A 439 2.31 -0.19 13.98
CA ASP A 439 1.06 0.58 13.95
C ASP A 439 0.08 0.07 15.00
N LEU A 440 -0.04 -1.25 15.14
CA LEU A 440 -0.87 -1.87 16.18
C LEU A 440 -0.40 -1.51 17.59
N ALA A 441 0.92 -1.48 17.83
CA ALA A 441 1.49 -1.06 19.11
C ALA A 441 1.19 0.42 19.40
N LEU A 442 1.32 1.30 18.40
CA LEU A 442 1.00 2.72 18.51
C LEU A 442 -0.51 2.96 18.71
N ILE A 443 -1.38 2.21 18.05
CA ILE A 443 -2.84 2.22 18.28
C ILE A 443 -3.15 1.74 19.72
N GLY A 444 -2.48 0.69 20.19
CA GLY A 444 -2.62 0.22 21.57
C GLY A 444 -2.21 1.27 22.60
N LEU A 445 -1.05 1.91 22.38
CA LEU A 445 -0.59 3.04 23.19
C LEU A 445 -1.60 4.19 23.17
N TRP A 446 -2.17 4.49 22.00
CA TRP A 446 -3.17 5.53 21.85
C TRP A 446 -4.40 5.29 22.72
N ILE A 447 -4.95 4.06 22.67
CA ILE A 447 -6.10 3.66 23.50
C ILE A 447 -5.77 3.80 24.99
N VAL A 448 -4.58 3.37 25.41
CA VAL A 448 -4.14 3.51 26.81
C VAL A 448 -4.07 4.97 27.25
N LEU A 449 -3.52 5.86 26.41
CA LEU A 449 -3.44 7.29 26.70
C LEU A 449 -4.83 7.93 26.80
N ILE A 450 -5.76 7.56 25.93
CA ILE A 450 -7.17 7.99 25.99
C ILE A 450 -7.78 7.54 27.32
N MET A 451 -7.63 6.26 27.69
CA MET A 451 -8.18 5.73 28.94
C MET A 451 -7.60 6.41 30.18
N ILE A 452 -6.28 6.65 30.22
CA ILE A 452 -5.63 7.39 31.32
C ILE A 452 -6.25 8.78 31.46
N ARG A 453 -6.50 9.47 30.35
CA ARG A 453 -7.09 10.81 30.38
C ARG A 453 -8.53 10.80 30.86
N LEU A 454 -9.35 9.86 30.37
CA LEU A 454 -10.74 9.70 30.81
C LEU A 454 -10.83 9.36 32.31
N ILE A 455 -9.94 8.50 32.82
CA ILE A 455 -9.87 8.14 34.24
C ILE A 455 -9.44 9.34 35.09
N LYS A 456 -8.37 10.05 34.71
CA LYS A 456 -7.94 11.25 35.46
C LYS A 456 -9.04 12.31 35.54
N MET A 457 -9.80 12.49 34.46
CA MET A 457 -10.88 13.46 34.42
C MET A 457 -12.07 13.05 35.31
N THR A 458 -12.47 11.79 35.28
CA THR A 458 -13.55 11.27 36.15
C THR A 458 -13.15 11.31 37.62
N LEU A 459 -11.90 10.97 37.96
CA LEU A 459 -11.36 11.13 39.31
C LEU A 459 -11.34 12.61 39.75
N ALA A 460 -10.96 13.53 38.88
CA ALA A 460 -10.97 14.96 39.18
C ALA A 460 -12.38 15.49 39.45
N GLN A 461 -13.38 15.08 38.66
CA GLN A 461 -14.79 15.41 38.87
C GLN A 461 -15.33 14.88 40.19
N MET A 462 -14.90 13.69 40.64
CA MET A 462 -15.28 13.14 41.94
C MET A 462 -14.57 13.83 43.13
N SER A 463 -13.45 14.51 42.88
CA SER A 463 -12.66 15.18 43.91
C SER A 463 -12.99 16.67 44.14
N GLU A 464 -13.74 17.31 43.24
CA GLU A 464 -14.23 18.69 43.46
C GLU A 464 -15.33 18.69 44.55
N PRO A 465 -15.13 19.36 45.70
CA PRO A 465 -16.19 19.52 46.69
C PRO A 465 -17.32 20.39 46.11
N SER A 466 -18.57 20.07 46.46
CA SER A 466 -19.77 20.76 46.01
C SER A 466 -19.79 22.24 46.43
N ILE A 467 -19.15 23.12 45.67
CA ILE A 467 -19.35 24.58 45.78
C ILE A 467 -20.56 24.93 44.91
N SER A 468 -21.75 24.64 45.43
CA SER A 468 -23.04 24.88 44.76
C SER A 468 -23.45 26.36 44.75
N GLY A 469 -22.80 27.22 45.55
CA GLY A 469 -23.14 28.65 45.68
C GLY A 469 -22.51 29.58 44.63
N GLU A 470 -21.20 29.45 44.34
CA GLU A 470 -20.50 30.41 43.45
C GLU A 470 -20.76 30.16 41.95
N ARG A 471 -20.99 28.90 41.53
CA ARG A 471 -21.31 28.58 40.12
C ARG A 471 -22.66 29.16 39.67
N GLN A 472 -23.64 29.27 40.57
CA GLN A 472 -24.93 29.93 40.26
C GLN A 472 -24.77 31.45 40.08
N ALA A 473 -23.88 32.10 40.83
CA ALA A 473 -23.61 33.53 40.69
C ALA A 473 -22.85 33.88 39.39
N LEU A 474 -21.96 33.01 38.92
CA LEU A 474 -21.21 33.20 37.68
C LEU A 474 -22.06 32.93 36.42
N LEU A 475 -22.93 31.92 36.43
CA LEU A 475 -23.89 31.69 35.33
C LEU A 475 -24.89 32.85 35.19
N ALA A 476 -25.32 33.44 36.32
CA ALA A 476 -26.16 34.65 36.32
C ALA A 476 -25.44 35.91 35.81
N SER A 477 -24.09 35.95 35.84
CA SER A 477 -23.29 37.05 35.30
C SER A 477 -23.14 36.93 33.78
N CYS A 478 -22.97 35.71 33.24
CA CYS A 478 -22.93 35.46 31.79
C CYS A 478 -24.28 35.77 31.11
N GLU A 479 -25.41 35.33 31.67
CA GLU A 479 -26.73 35.68 31.11
C GLU A 479 -27.03 37.19 31.16
N ARG A 480 -26.50 37.91 32.16
CA ARG A 480 -26.73 39.35 32.31
C ARG A 480 -25.95 40.16 31.26
N ASN A 481 -24.77 39.69 30.87
CA ASN A 481 -23.92 40.38 29.89
C ASN A 481 -24.45 40.27 28.45
N ASP A 482 -25.12 39.16 28.11
CA ASP A 482 -25.80 39.02 26.82
C ASP A 482 -27.08 39.88 26.74
N ARG A 483 -27.89 39.95 27.81
CA ARG A 483 -29.09 40.83 27.81
C ARG A 483 -28.77 42.32 27.66
N ILE A 484 -27.65 42.79 28.20
CA ILE A 484 -27.24 44.21 28.08
C ILE A 484 -26.78 44.53 26.64
N LYS A 485 -26.15 43.58 25.92
CA LYS A 485 -25.79 43.77 24.51
C LYS A 485 -27.01 43.83 23.59
N TYR A 486 -28.06 43.05 23.86
CA TYR A 486 -29.30 43.12 23.08
C TYR A 486 -30.16 44.36 23.38
N ALA A 487 -30.11 44.89 24.61
CA ALA A 487 -30.84 46.11 24.96
C ALA A 487 -30.24 47.39 24.32
N TYR A 488 -28.92 47.43 24.08
CA TYR A 488 -28.26 48.61 23.49
C TYR A 488 -28.44 48.74 21.96
N ILE A 489 -28.87 47.68 21.27
CA ILE A 489 -29.08 47.68 19.81
C ILE A 489 -30.48 48.18 19.43
N ASN A 490 -31.47 48.09 20.33
CA ASN A 490 -32.85 48.52 20.07
C ASN A 490 -33.14 50.02 20.39
N TYR A 491 -32.14 50.81 20.79
CA TYR A 491 -32.31 52.25 21.07
C TYR A 491 -31.68 53.18 20.01
N ARG A 492 -31.32 52.63 18.84
CA ARG A 492 -30.76 53.39 17.71
C ARG A 492 -31.41 53.00 16.38
N THR A 493 -32.72 53.21 16.29
CA THR A 493 -33.45 53.41 15.03
C THR A 493 -34.53 54.45 15.25
#